data_AF-A0A8H6MEV6-F1
#
_entry.id   AF-A0A8H6MEV6-F1
#
_cell.length_a   1.000
_cell.length_b   1.000
_cell.length_c   1.000
_cell.angle_alpha   90.00
_cell.angle_beta   90.00
_cell.angle_gamma   90.00
#
_symmetry.space_group_name_H-M   'P 1'
#
loop_
_entity.id
_entity.type
_entity.pdbx_description
1 polymer ?
#
loop_
_entity_poly.entity_id
_entity_poly.type
_entity_poly.pdbx_seq_one_letter_code
_entity_poly.pdbx_strand_id
1 'polypeptide(L)'
;MTWEGTCFELPDVWQGEIDYDPFAYDVGILGYLFSTDYQHLCQDLYLLAPLIDGMTTKTIRKRFTADRALEFLEANMDTVTDDKLNQTYKRANYITYYRYDGRWDGLPTDLVQKWAQYREPPLPKMTKLMRWLCENDRVATFVRILRSVGRLFMLKIGLRARAACI
;
A
#
# COMPACT_ATOMS: atom_id res chain seq x y z
N MET A 1 -18.62 3.01 -9.24
CA MET A 1 -18.61 1.77 -8.44
C MET A 1 -18.04 2.15 -7.09
N THR A 2 -18.84 2.16 -6.02
CA THR A 2 -18.41 2.54 -4.67
C THR A 2 -17.84 1.30 -3.98
N TRP A 3 -16.69 1.44 -3.32
CA TRP A 3 -15.91 0.39 -2.66
C TRP A 3 -16.50 -0.08 -1.31
N GLU A 4 -17.69 0.39 -0.97
CA GLU A 4 -18.41 0.03 0.25
C GLU A 4 -18.85 -1.44 0.17
N GLY A 5 -18.03 -2.36 0.67
CA GLY A 5 -18.37 -3.80 0.70
C GLY A 5 -17.19 -4.77 0.77
N THR A 6 -15.94 -4.34 0.58
CA THR A 6 -14.79 -5.24 0.70
C THR A 6 -14.28 -5.29 2.15
N CYS A 7 -14.20 -6.48 2.74
CA CYS A 7 -13.63 -6.72 4.08
C CYS A 7 -12.11 -6.46 4.19
N PHE A 8 -11.47 -6.07 3.08
CA PHE A 8 -10.08 -5.65 3.00
C PHE A 8 -10.05 -4.23 2.46
N GLU A 9 -9.86 -3.25 3.32
CA GLU A 9 -9.72 -1.86 2.91
C GLU A 9 -8.25 -1.48 2.95
N LEU A 10 -7.73 -0.97 1.83
CA LEU A 10 -6.40 -0.37 1.80
C LEU A 10 -6.40 1.00 2.46
N PRO A 11 -5.24 1.43 2.98
CA PRO A 11 -5.12 2.77 3.55
C PRO A 11 -5.33 3.91 2.56
N ASP A 12 -5.31 3.59 1.25
CA ASP A 12 -5.66 4.50 0.16
C ASP A 12 -7.09 5.02 0.32
N VAL A 13 -8.03 4.19 0.77
CA VAL A 13 -9.43 4.60 0.96
C VAL A 13 -9.76 4.97 2.40
N TRP A 14 -8.90 4.60 3.37
CA TRP A 14 -9.07 4.90 4.80
C TRP A 14 -9.11 6.40 5.11
N GLN A 15 -8.62 7.22 4.19
CA GLN A 15 -8.65 8.67 4.32
C GLN A 15 -9.85 9.33 3.64
N GLY A 16 -10.78 8.55 3.07
CA GLY A 16 -11.94 9.10 2.37
C GLY A 16 -11.59 9.72 1.03
N GLU A 17 -10.59 9.19 0.34
CA GLU A 17 -10.17 9.64 -0.98
C GLU A 17 -11.30 9.35 -2.00
N ILE A 18 -11.65 10.36 -2.78
CA ILE A 18 -12.79 10.32 -3.73
C ILE A 18 -12.34 9.89 -5.13
N ASP A 19 -11.08 10.21 -5.49
CA ASP A 19 -10.49 9.85 -6.77
C ASP A 19 -9.70 8.55 -6.55
N TYR A 20 -10.11 7.50 -7.24
CA TYR A 20 -9.60 6.16 -7.03
C TYR A 20 -9.39 5.49 -8.38
N ASP A 21 -8.23 4.87 -8.56
CA ASP A 21 -7.91 4.04 -9.71
C ASP A 21 -8.21 2.57 -9.35
N PRO A 22 -9.21 1.94 -9.99
CA PRO A 22 -9.60 0.56 -9.67
C PRO A 22 -8.48 -0.45 -9.91
N PHE A 23 -7.69 -0.29 -10.96
CA PHE A 23 -6.62 -1.25 -11.26
C PHE A 23 -5.49 -1.12 -10.26
N ALA A 24 -5.11 0.11 -9.91
CA ALA A 24 -4.09 0.34 -8.90
C ALA A 24 -4.53 -0.15 -7.50
N TYR A 25 -5.82 -0.11 -7.19
CA TYR A 25 -6.31 -0.65 -5.93
C TYR A 25 -6.33 -2.17 -5.91
N ASP A 26 -6.75 -2.83 -6.98
CA ASP A 26 -6.73 -4.30 -7.05
C ASP A 26 -5.31 -4.83 -6.83
N VAL A 27 -4.31 -4.20 -7.45
CA VAL A 27 -2.89 -4.51 -7.21
C VAL A 27 -2.49 -4.21 -5.77
N GLY A 28 -2.96 -3.10 -5.21
CA GLY A 28 -2.73 -2.76 -3.81
C GLY A 28 -3.30 -3.80 -2.84
N ILE A 29 -4.51 -4.29 -3.09
CA ILE A 29 -5.20 -5.28 -2.27
C ILE A 29 -4.43 -6.60 -2.34
N LEU A 30 -4.02 -7.01 -3.54
CA LEU A 30 -3.19 -8.20 -3.70
C LEU A 30 -1.86 -8.06 -2.95
N GLY A 31 -1.20 -6.91 -3.03
CA GLY A 31 0.01 -6.63 -2.27
C GLY A 31 -0.22 -6.63 -0.76
N TYR A 32 -1.37 -6.14 -0.29
CA TYR A 32 -1.76 -6.22 1.12
C TYR A 32 -1.92 -7.67 1.58
N LEU A 33 -2.62 -8.49 0.79
CA LEU A 33 -2.76 -9.92 1.07
C LEU A 33 -1.39 -10.60 1.13
N PHE A 34 -0.49 -10.31 0.19
CA PHE A 34 0.88 -10.82 0.23
C PHE A 34 1.64 -10.36 1.47
N SER A 35 1.46 -9.12 1.91
CA SER A 35 2.08 -8.66 3.16
C SER A 35 1.52 -9.40 4.38
N THR A 36 0.21 -9.62 4.45
CA THR A 36 -0.43 -10.33 5.56
C THR A 36 0.00 -11.79 5.63
N ASP A 37 0.05 -12.49 4.50
CA ASP A 37 0.35 -13.91 4.47
C ASP A 37 1.86 -14.20 4.38
N TYR A 38 2.68 -13.36 3.70
CA TYR A 38 4.05 -13.71 3.32
C TYR A 38 5.15 -12.75 3.76
N GLN A 39 4.88 -11.60 4.41
CA GLN A 39 5.97 -10.67 4.78
C GLN A 39 7.03 -11.28 5.70
N HIS A 40 6.66 -12.30 6.48
CA HIS A 40 7.55 -13.01 7.37
C HIS A 40 8.62 -13.81 6.60
N LEU A 41 8.37 -14.08 5.31
CA LEU A 41 9.29 -14.76 4.39
C LEU A 41 10.24 -13.80 3.69
N CYS A 42 10.12 -12.48 3.87
CA CYS A 42 11.02 -11.53 3.20
C CYS A 42 12.50 -11.75 3.54
N GLN A 43 12.81 -12.39 4.68
CA GLN A 43 14.18 -12.74 5.07
C GLN A 43 14.71 -14.01 4.39
N ASP A 44 13.83 -14.86 3.89
CA ASP A 44 14.19 -16.06 3.13
C ASP A 44 14.11 -15.77 1.62
N LEU A 45 13.07 -15.07 1.19
CA LEU A 45 12.77 -14.69 -0.17
C LEU A 45 12.87 -13.16 -0.31
N TYR A 46 14.09 -12.67 -0.49
CA TYR A 46 14.38 -11.23 -0.48
C TYR A 46 13.59 -10.43 -1.53
N LEU A 47 13.20 -11.04 -2.65
CA LEU A 47 12.40 -10.38 -3.70
C LEU A 47 10.99 -9.99 -3.22
N LEU A 48 10.47 -10.61 -2.16
CA LEU A 48 9.15 -10.29 -1.64
C LEU A 48 9.09 -8.88 -1.06
N ALA A 49 10.15 -8.40 -0.42
CA ALA A 49 10.18 -7.05 0.16
C ALA A 49 9.92 -5.95 -0.90
N PRO A 50 10.68 -5.85 -2.00
CA PRO A 50 10.42 -4.86 -3.04
C PRO A 50 9.14 -5.12 -3.83
N LEU A 51 8.72 -6.38 -4.02
CA LEU A 51 7.46 -6.70 -4.70
C LEU A 51 6.27 -6.17 -3.91
N ILE A 52 6.20 -6.49 -2.61
CA ILE A 52 5.12 -6.07 -1.72
C ILE A 52 5.13 -4.55 -1.59
N ASP A 53 6.29 -3.90 -1.38
CA ASP A 53 6.34 -2.43 -1.30
C ASP A 53 5.95 -1.75 -2.62
N GLY A 54 6.36 -2.31 -3.77
CA GLY A 54 5.99 -1.82 -5.10
C GLY A 54 4.48 -1.90 -5.34
N MET A 55 3.82 -2.97 -4.89
CA MET A 55 2.37 -3.14 -5.00
C MET A 55 1.59 -2.32 -3.96
N THR A 56 2.16 -2.07 -2.78
CA THR A 56 1.48 -1.44 -1.65
C THR A 56 1.89 0.02 -1.39
N THR A 57 2.72 0.60 -2.28
CA THR A 57 3.20 1.97 -2.10
C THR A 57 2.05 2.97 -1.99
N LYS A 58 2.22 3.96 -1.11
CA LYS A 58 1.24 5.02 -0.87
C LYS A 58 1.18 6.01 -2.03
N THR A 59 2.23 6.06 -2.85
CA THR A 59 2.25 6.93 -4.03
C THR A 59 1.66 6.16 -5.20
N ILE A 60 0.35 6.28 -5.45
CA ILE A 60 -0.37 5.52 -6.50
C ILE A 60 0.37 5.52 -7.85
N ARG A 61 0.90 6.67 -8.28
CA ARG A 61 1.65 6.80 -9.54
C ARG A 61 2.94 5.96 -9.62
N LYS A 62 3.49 5.57 -8.47
CA LYS A 62 4.70 4.73 -8.37
C LYS A 62 4.34 3.26 -8.16
N ARG A 63 3.07 2.95 -7.88
CA ARG A 63 2.60 1.60 -7.64
C ARG A 63 2.81 0.75 -8.88
N PHE A 64 3.17 -0.51 -8.66
CA PHE A 64 3.18 -1.47 -9.74
C PHE A 64 1.77 -1.61 -10.31
N THR A 65 1.73 -1.69 -11.63
CA THR A 65 0.60 -2.28 -12.34
C THR A 65 0.73 -3.81 -12.26
N ALA A 66 -0.34 -4.54 -12.58
CA ALA A 66 -0.36 -6.00 -12.44
C ALA A 66 0.70 -6.69 -13.33
N ASP A 67 0.82 -6.23 -14.58
CA ASP A 67 1.87 -6.63 -15.53
C ASP A 67 3.27 -6.34 -14.98
N ARG A 68 3.52 -5.13 -14.47
CA ARG A 68 4.82 -4.77 -13.90
C ARG A 68 5.18 -5.60 -12.66
N ALA A 69 4.19 -5.94 -11.83
CA ALA A 69 4.40 -6.81 -10.67
C ALA A 69 4.79 -8.24 -11.10
N LEU A 70 4.13 -8.75 -12.14
CA LEU A 70 4.44 -10.06 -12.73
C LEU A 70 5.83 -10.06 -13.37
N GLU A 71 6.15 -9.07 -14.21
CA GLU A 71 7.47 -8.90 -14.82
C GLU A 71 8.56 -8.81 -13.77
N PHE A 72 8.34 -8.07 -12.69
CA PHE A 72 9.28 -7.97 -11.59
C PHE A 72 9.52 -9.33 -10.93
N LEU A 73 8.45 -10.10 -10.70
CA LEU A 73 8.54 -11.43 -10.11
C LEU A 73 9.35 -12.35 -11.03
N GLU A 74 8.94 -12.49 -12.29
CA GLU A 74 9.59 -13.35 -13.29
C GLU A 74 11.07 -13.01 -13.46
N ALA A 75 11.41 -11.72 -13.57
CA ALA A 75 12.79 -11.26 -13.75
C ALA A 75 13.70 -11.51 -12.54
N ASN A 76 13.14 -11.81 -11.36
CA ASN A 76 13.92 -12.08 -10.14
C ASN A 76 13.70 -13.51 -9.60
N MET A 77 12.91 -14.36 -10.26
CA MET A 77 12.70 -15.74 -9.85
C MET A 77 14.01 -16.55 -9.86
N ASP A 78 14.91 -16.28 -10.79
CA ASP A 78 16.23 -16.93 -10.86
C ASP A 78 17.12 -16.66 -9.62
N THR A 79 16.80 -15.63 -8.84
CA THR A 79 17.51 -15.35 -7.58
C THR A 79 17.06 -16.25 -6.43
N VAL A 80 15.99 -17.03 -6.62
CA VAL A 80 15.46 -17.96 -5.64
C VAL A 80 16.00 -19.35 -5.95
N THR A 81 16.64 -19.98 -4.98
CA THR A 81 17.12 -21.36 -5.12
C THR A 81 15.97 -22.36 -4.96
N ASP A 82 16.06 -23.50 -5.65
CA ASP A 82 15.09 -24.59 -5.52
C ASP A 82 14.90 -25.05 -4.07
N ASP A 83 15.98 -25.03 -3.27
CA ASP A 83 15.91 -25.37 -1.84
C ASP A 83 14.95 -24.45 -1.06
N LYS A 84 14.92 -23.15 -1.40
CA LYS A 84 14.01 -22.18 -0.76
C LYS A 84 12.58 -22.35 -1.27
N LEU A 85 12.39 -22.67 -2.56
CA LEU A 85 11.06 -22.93 -3.12
C LEU A 85 10.42 -24.21 -2.56
N ASN A 86 11.24 -25.22 -2.29
CA ASN A 86 10.79 -26.49 -1.72
C ASN A 86 10.65 -26.46 -0.19
N GLN A 87 10.96 -25.32 0.44
CA GLN A 87 10.90 -25.18 1.89
C GLN A 87 9.45 -25.07 2.38
N THR A 88 9.10 -25.86 3.39
CA THR A 88 7.79 -25.77 4.03
C THR A 88 7.77 -24.61 5.01
N TYR A 89 6.92 -23.61 4.73
CA TYR A 89 6.70 -22.49 5.63
C TYR A 89 5.44 -22.71 6.47
N LYS A 90 5.54 -22.39 7.76
CA LYS A 90 4.36 -22.31 8.63
C LYS A 90 3.62 -21.03 8.29
N ARG A 91 2.29 -21.10 8.19
CA ARG A 91 1.48 -19.89 8.07
C ARG A 91 1.78 -18.97 9.24
N ALA A 92 2.14 -17.73 8.97
CA ALA A 92 2.36 -16.75 10.02
C ALA A 92 1.08 -16.53 10.84
N ASN A 93 1.26 -16.17 12.12
CA ASN A 93 0.19 -15.57 12.88
C ASN A 93 -0.27 -14.30 12.15
N TYR A 94 -1.58 -14.04 12.13
CA TYR A 94 -2.13 -12.87 11.46
C TYR A 94 -1.51 -11.57 12.02
N ILE A 95 -0.60 -10.97 11.26
CA ILE A 95 -0.03 -9.66 11.58
C ILE A 95 -0.74 -8.65 10.69
N THR A 96 -1.35 -7.64 11.30
CA THR A 96 -1.94 -6.53 10.56
C THR A 96 -0.85 -5.80 9.78
N TYR A 97 -1.10 -5.56 8.49
CA TYR A 97 -0.22 -4.89 7.53
C TYR A 97 0.47 -3.62 8.07
N TYR A 98 -0.22 -2.86 8.93
CA TYR A 98 0.28 -1.61 9.50
C TYR A 98 1.33 -1.77 10.59
N ARG A 99 1.55 -2.99 11.08
CA ARG A 99 2.36 -3.23 12.26
C ARG A 99 3.76 -3.79 11.93
N TYR A 100 4.01 -4.19 10.69
CA TYR A 100 5.29 -4.80 10.34
C TYR A 100 6.16 -3.89 9.47
N ASP A 101 6.97 -3.11 10.17
CA ASP A 101 8.00 -2.22 9.61
C ASP A 101 9.29 -2.99 9.24
N GLY A 102 9.37 -4.31 9.50
CA GLY A 102 10.59 -5.12 9.39
C GLY A 102 10.80 -5.91 8.10
N ARG A 103 10.03 -5.63 7.03
CA ARG A 103 10.14 -6.31 5.72
C ARG A 103 11.55 -6.27 5.11
N TRP A 104 12.29 -5.21 5.41
CA TRP A 104 13.65 -4.98 4.90
C TRP A 104 14.74 -5.33 5.92
N ASP A 105 14.36 -5.82 7.10
CA ASP A 105 15.30 -6.12 8.17
C ASP A 105 16.03 -7.43 7.86
N GLY A 106 17.35 -7.43 7.99
CA GLY A 106 18.19 -8.60 7.74
C GLY A 106 18.48 -8.89 6.27
N LEU A 107 18.01 -8.05 5.33
CA LEU A 107 18.37 -8.18 3.92
C LEU A 107 19.84 -7.80 3.67
N PRO A 108 20.54 -8.50 2.76
CA PRO A 108 21.87 -8.12 2.30
C PRO A 108 21.91 -6.66 1.79
N THR A 109 22.94 -5.90 2.20
CA THR A 109 23.01 -4.44 1.94
C THR A 109 23.05 -4.11 0.46
N ASP A 110 23.67 -4.95 -0.35
CA ASP A 110 23.71 -4.86 -1.82
C ASP A 110 22.30 -4.97 -2.44
N LEU A 111 21.47 -5.88 -1.94
CA LEU A 111 20.08 -6.03 -2.38
C LEU A 111 19.21 -4.84 -1.93
N VAL A 112 19.41 -4.38 -0.69
CA VAL A 112 18.72 -3.17 -0.20
C VAL A 112 19.06 -1.96 -1.07
N GLN A 113 20.32 -1.81 -1.48
CA GLN A 113 20.74 -0.73 -2.37
C GLN A 113 20.17 -0.90 -3.78
N LYS A 114 20.20 -2.11 -4.35
CA LYS A 114 19.61 -2.44 -5.67
C LYS A 114 18.13 -2.07 -5.74
N TRP A 115 17.39 -2.33 -4.67
CA TRP A 115 15.94 -2.15 -4.64
C TRP A 115 15.47 -0.94 -3.82
N ALA A 116 16.37 -0.04 -3.44
CA ALA A 116 16.06 1.12 -2.60
C ALA A 116 14.93 2.00 -3.17
N GLN A 117 14.78 2.05 -4.50
CA GLN A 117 13.71 2.79 -5.17
C GLN A 117 12.29 2.26 -4.90
N TYR A 118 12.17 0.97 -4.56
CA TYR A 118 10.89 0.33 -4.26
C TYR A 118 10.52 0.43 -2.80
N ARG A 119 11.49 0.70 -1.91
CA ARG A 119 11.29 0.76 -0.47
C ARG A 119 10.31 1.86 -0.09
N GLU A 120 9.22 1.47 0.56
CA GLU A 120 8.21 2.40 1.02
C GLU A 120 8.74 3.18 2.24
N PRO A 121 8.67 4.52 2.25
CA PRO A 121 9.12 5.31 3.40
C PRO A 121 8.25 5.02 4.64
N PRO A 122 8.85 5.12 5.84
CA PRO A 122 8.10 4.96 7.08
C PRO A 122 6.96 5.97 7.16
N LEU A 123 5.84 5.55 7.74
CA LEU A 123 4.68 6.41 7.90
C LEU A 123 5.00 7.61 8.79
N PRO A 124 4.64 8.85 8.37
CA PRO A 124 4.67 10.00 9.26
C PRO A 124 3.82 9.71 10.52
N LYS A 125 4.28 10.18 11.68
CA LYS A 125 3.60 9.95 12.97
C LYS A 125 2.13 10.40 12.94
N MET A 126 1.84 11.52 12.30
CA MET A 126 0.47 12.01 12.12
C MET A 126 -0.39 11.07 11.28
N THR A 127 0.17 10.43 10.26
CA THR A 127 -0.55 9.42 9.46
C THR A 127 -0.82 8.17 10.29
N LYS A 128 0.15 7.72 11.11
CA LYS A 128 -0.07 6.61 12.06
C LYS A 128 -1.20 6.96 13.05
N LEU A 129 -1.20 8.17 13.62
CA LEU A 129 -2.24 8.65 14.53
C LEU A 129 -3.62 8.74 13.86
N MET A 130 -3.70 9.31 12.66
CA MET A 130 -4.98 9.42 11.94
C MET A 130 -5.55 8.05 11.59
N ARG A 131 -4.72 7.09 11.18
CA ARG A 131 -5.16 5.71 10.93
C ARG A 131 -5.69 5.07 12.20
N TRP A 132 -4.97 5.19 13.30
CA TRP A 132 -5.41 4.71 14.61
C TRP A 132 -6.75 5.34 15.05
N LEU A 133 -6.94 6.65 14.87
CA LEU A 133 -8.21 7.32 15.14
C LEU A 133 -9.35 6.78 14.25
N CYS A 134 -9.06 6.49 12.98
CA CYS A 134 -10.02 5.97 12.01
C CYS A 134 -10.27 4.46 12.15
N GLU A 135 -9.59 3.74 13.06
CA GLU A 135 -10.00 2.39 13.46
C GLU A 135 -11.39 2.39 14.14
N ASN A 136 -11.85 3.56 14.61
CA ASN A 136 -13.22 3.76 15.05
C ASN A 136 -14.11 4.23 13.89
N ASP A 137 -15.09 3.43 13.51
CA ASP A 137 -16.00 3.69 12.38
C ASP A 137 -16.69 5.06 12.43
N ARG A 138 -17.05 5.55 13.63
CA ARG A 138 -17.70 6.86 13.79
C ARG A 138 -16.74 8.00 13.48
N VAL A 139 -15.50 7.87 13.93
CA VAL A 139 -14.43 8.85 13.66
C VAL A 139 -14.06 8.82 12.18
N ALA A 140 -13.93 7.63 11.59
CA ALA A 140 -13.69 7.47 10.15
C ALA A 140 -14.78 8.14 9.31
N THR A 141 -16.05 7.89 9.64
CA THR A 141 -17.21 8.49 8.96
C THR A 141 -17.18 10.02 9.08
N PHE A 142 -16.91 10.56 10.27
CA PHE A 142 -16.80 12.00 10.50
C PHE A 142 -15.67 12.65 9.68
N VAL A 143 -14.49 12.03 9.66
CA VAL A 143 -13.34 12.49 8.86
C VAL A 143 -13.67 12.50 7.36
N ARG A 144 -14.36 11.47 6.85
CA ARG A 144 -14.82 11.39 5.45
C ARG A 144 -15.76 12.55 5.10
N ILE A 145 -16.73 12.85 5.97
CA ILE A 145 -17.68 13.96 5.78
C ILE A 145 -16.93 15.31 5.74
N LEU A 146 -16.07 15.59 6.73
CA LEU A 146 -15.31 16.84 6.79
C LEU A 146 -14.47 17.07 5.53
N ARG A 147 -13.78 16.04 5.04
CA ARG A 147 -12.96 16.13 3.82
C ARG A 147 -13.81 16.37 2.57
N SER A 148 -14.96 15.71 2.47
CA SER A 148 -15.90 15.88 1.36
C SER A 148 -16.42 17.32 1.29
N VAL A 149 -16.82 17.88 2.44
CA VAL A 149 -17.27 19.28 2.54
C VAL A 149 -16.15 20.27 2.20
N GLY A 150 -14.94 20.03 2.72
CA GLY A 150 -13.76 20.86 2.42
C GLY A 150 -13.42 20.90 0.93
N ARG A 151 -13.48 19.74 0.25
CA ARG A 151 -13.23 19.66 -1.21
C ARG A 151 -14.28 20.42 -2.01
N LEU A 152 -15.56 20.27 -1.66
CA LEU A 152 -16.66 21.03 -2.27
C LEU A 152 -16.46 22.54 -2.12
N PHE A 153 -15.98 22.98 -0.96
CA PHE A 153 -15.68 24.38 -0.71
C PHE A 153 -14.51 24.87 -1.57
N MET A 154 -13.41 24.12 -1.64
CA MET A 154 -12.24 24.44 -2.48
C MET A 154 -12.57 24.47 -3.98
N LEU A 155 -13.36 23.50 -4.46
CA LEU A 155 -13.84 23.47 -5.85
C LEU A 155 -14.73 24.68 -6.15
N LYS A 156 -15.66 25.03 -5.25
CA LYS A 156 -16.51 26.22 -5.40
C LYS A 156 -15.70 27.52 -5.41
N ILE A 157 -14.67 27.64 -4.58
CA ILE A 157 -13.75 28.78 -4.60
C ILE A 157 -12.97 28.82 -5.90
N GLY A 158 -12.40 27.69 -6.35
CA GLY A 158 -11.65 27.61 -7.61
C GLY A 158 -12.50 27.93 -8.85
N LEU A 159 -13.75 27.46 -8.88
CA LEU A 159 -14.73 27.80 -9.92
C LEU A 159 -15.09 29.29 -9.89
N ARG A 160 -15.30 29.89 -8.71
CA ARG A 160 -15.55 31.33 -8.56
C ARG A 160 -14.34 32.17 -8.98
N ALA A 161 -13.12 31.76 -8.63
CA ALA A 161 -11.90 32.45 -9.01
C ALA A 161 -11.65 32.41 -10.53
N ARG A 162 -12.00 31.30 -11.21
CA ARG A 162 -11.94 31.20 -12.68
C ARG A 162 -13.03 32.00 -13.38
N ALA A 163 -14.25 32.06 -12.82
CA ALA A 163 -15.34 32.86 -13.36
C ALA A 163 -15.14 34.38 -13.19
N ALA A 164 -14.31 34.82 -12.23
CA ALA A 164 -13.95 36.22 -12.03
C ALA A 164 -12.77 36.70 -12.90
N CYS A 165 -12.16 35.81 -13.68
CA CYS A 165 -11.00 36.08 -14.53
C CYS A 165 -11.35 36.05 -16.04
N ILE A 166 -12.64 35.98 -16.36
CA ILE A 166 -13.24 36.08 -17.71
C ILE A 166 -14.14 37.31 -17.71
#